data_AF-A0A5P0JMD9-F1
#
_entry.id   AF-A0A5P0JMD9-F1
#
_cell.length_a   1.000
_cell.length_b   1.000
_cell.length_c   1.000
_cell.angle_alpha   90.00
_cell.angle_beta   90.00
_cell.angle_gamma   90.00
#
_symmetry.space_group_name_H-M   'P 1'
#
loop_
_entity.id
_entity.type
_entity.pdbx_description
1 polymer ?
#
loop_
_entity_poly.entity_id
_entity_poly.type
_entity_poly.pdbx_seq_one_letter_code
_entity_poly.pdbx_strand_id
1 'polypeptide(L)'
;MIVIEDLKVSNMSKSAAGTVSQPGRNVRAKSGLNRSILDQGWYEMRRQLAYKQLWRGGQVLAVPPAYTSQRCAYCGHTAKE
;
A
#
# COMPACT_ATOMS: atom_id res chain seq x y z
N MET A 1 13.75 -13.95 -7.47
CA MET A 1 13.53 -12.88 -6.48
C MET A 1 12.25 -12.16 -6.84
N ILE A 2 11.37 -11.87 -5.88
CA ILE A 2 10.16 -11.08 -6.10
C ILE A 2 10.32 -9.75 -5.36
N VAL A 3 9.99 -8.64 -6.02
CA VAL A 3 10.03 -7.30 -5.41
C VAL A 3 8.61 -6.76 -5.38
N ILE A 4 8.21 -6.23 -4.23
CA ILE A 4 6.88 -5.65 -4.00
C ILE A 4 7.01 -4.29 -3.35
N GLU A 5 5.99 -3.46 -3.53
CA GLU A 5 5.88 -2.20 -2.80
C GLU A 5 5.59 -2.44 -1.32
N ASP A 6 6.28 -1.71 -0.45
CA ASP A 6 6.07 -1.70 1.00
C ASP A 6 4.86 -0.82 1.35
N LEU A 7 3.68 -1.24 0.89
CA LEU A 7 2.42 -0.55 1.17
C LEU A 7 2.12 -0.63 2.67
N LYS A 8 2.03 0.54 3.31
CA LYS A 8 1.62 0.67 4.70
C LYS A 8 0.10 0.58 4.82
N VAL A 9 -0.45 -0.60 4.54
CA VAL A 9 -1.91 -0.86 4.48
C VAL A 9 -2.61 -0.38 5.74
N SER A 10 -2.03 -0.61 6.92
CA SER A 10 -2.58 -0.13 8.20
C SER A 10 -2.70 1.39 8.29
N ASN A 11 -1.76 2.13 7.70
CA ASN A 11 -1.83 3.59 7.62
C ASN A 11 -2.85 4.05 6.58
N MET A 12 -2.91 3.35 5.44
CA MET A 12 -3.84 3.65 4.35
C MET A 12 -5.30 3.42 4.76
N SER A 13 -5.58 2.42 5.61
CA SER A 13 -6.91 2.08 6.09
C SER A 13 -7.30 2.73 7.43
N LYS A 14 -6.51 3.69 7.94
CA LYS A 14 -6.88 4.45 9.15
C LYS A 14 -8.24 5.13 8.99
N SER A 15 -9.00 5.18 10.08
CA SER A 15 -10.24 5.94 10.14
C SER A 15 -10.02 7.41 9.78
N ALA A 16 -11.07 8.07 9.28
CA ALA A 16 -11.06 9.51 9.12
C ALA A 16 -10.81 10.19 10.48
N ALA A 17 -10.19 11.37 10.46
CA ALA A 17 -9.98 12.17 11.66
C ALA A 17 -11.32 12.61 12.28
N GLY A 18 -11.29 12.95 13.58
CA GLY A 18 -12.45 13.35 14.36
C GLY A 18 -12.96 12.23 15.27
N THR A 19 -14.06 12.50 15.96
CA THR A 19 -14.72 11.58 16.88
C THR A 19 -16.16 11.32 16.42
N VAL A 20 -16.88 10.45 17.13
CA VAL A 20 -18.31 10.23 16.87
C VAL A 20 -19.13 11.50 17.14
N SER A 21 -18.79 12.25 18.19
CA SER A 21 -19.50 13.49 18.55
C SER A 21 -19.12 14.68 17.69
N GLN A 22 -17.89 14.71 17.17
CA GLN A 22 -17.38 15.75 16.27
C GLN A 22 -16.68 15.09 15.08
N PRO A 23 -17.45 14.65 14.06
CA PRO A 23 -16.88 13.96 12.91
C PRO A 23 -16.02 14.93 12.07
N GLY A 24 -14.94 14.40 11.50
CA GLY A 24 -14.14 15.14 10.53
C GLY A 24 -14.82 15.25 9.16
N ARG A 25 -14.04 15.64 8.15
CA ARG A 25 -14.52 15.77 6.77
C ARG A 25 -14.42 14.45 6.02
N ASN A 26 -15.30 14.26 5.04
CA ASN A 26 -15.27 13.13 4.11
C ASN A 26 -15.30 11.72 4.76
N VAL A 27 -15.88 11.58 5.97
CA VAL A 27 -15.90 10.32 6.73
C VAL A 27 -16.48 9.15 5.92
N ARG A 28 -17.62 9.37 5.25
CA ARG A 28 -18.26 8.33 4.42
C ARG A 28 -17.39 7.90 3.24
N ALA A 29 -16.78 8.86 2.54
CA ALA A 29 -15.88 8.57 1.42
C ALA A 29 -14.63 7.80 1.90
N LYS A 30 -14.04 8.22 3.03
CA LYS A 30 -12.89 7.53 3.62
C LYS A 30 -13.24 6.11 4.07
N SER A 31 -14.41 5.90 4.67
CA SER A 31 -14.88 4.57 5.06
C SER A 31 -15.04 3.65 3.84
N GLY A 32 -15.63 4.15 2.75
CA GLY A 32 -15.73 3.43 1.48
C GLY A 32 -14.36 3.03 0.91
N LEU A 33 -13.42 3.99 0.85
CA LEU A 33 -12.05 3.74 0.39
C LEU A 33 -11.34 2.69 1.27
N ASN A 34 -11.46 2.80 2.60
CA ASN A 34 -10.85 1.84 3.52
C ASN A 34 -11.39 0.43 3.31
N ARG A 35 -12.70 0.28 3.07
CA ARG A 35 -13.31 -1.01 2.75
C ARG A 35 -12.70 -1.60 1.48
N SER A 36 -12.60 -0.82 0.41
CA SER A 36 -11.99 -1.29 -0.85
C SER A 36 -10.52 -1.68 -0.68
N ILE A 37 -9.73 -0.92 0.10
CA ILE A 37 -8.32 -1.24 0.38
C ILE A 37 -8.20 -2.55 1.16
N LEU A 38 -9.04 -2.77 2.18
CA LEU A 38 -9.01 -3.99 2.98
C LEU A 38 -9.45 -5.22 2.17
N ASP A 39 -10.42 -5.05 1.28
CA ASP A 39 -10.92 -6.09 0.39
C ASP A 39 -9.87 -6.60 -0.60
N GLN A 40 -8.87 -5.79 -0.97
CA GLN A 40 -7.76 -6.23 -1.84
C GLN A 40 -6.85 -7.29 -1.21
N GLY A 41 -6.86 -7.44 0.13
CA GLY A 41 -6.07 -8.50 0.79
C GLY A 41 -4.55 -8.38 0.63
N TRP A 42 -3.99 -7.19 0.38
CA TRP A 42 -2.55 -7.02 0.10
C TRP A 42 -1.61 -7.56 1.18
N TYR A 43 -2.00 -7.48 2.46
CA TYR A 43 -1.23 -8.07 3.56
C TYR A 43 -1.11 -9.60 3.39
N GLU A 44 -2.24 -10.24 3.10
CA GLU A 44 -2.33 -11.68 2.92
C GLU A 44 -1.52 -12.13 1.71
N MET A 45 -1.66 -11.42 0.60
CA MET A 45 -0.89 -11.66 -0.62
C MET A 45 0.61 -11.62 -0.33
N ARG A 46 1.11 -10.57 0.34
CA ARG A 46 2.53 -10.46 0.74
C ARG A 46 2.96 -11.64 1.61
N ARG A 47 2.14 -12.03 2.59
CA ARG A 47 2.43 -13.14 3.49
C ARG A 47 2.56 -14.47 2.74
N GLN A 48 1.64 -14.75 1.83
CA GLN A 48 1.66 -15.97 1.02
C GLN A 48 2.85 -15.99 0.07
N LEU A 49 3.17 -14.86 -0.58
CA LEU A 49 4.36 -14.74 -1.43
C LEU A 49 5.64 -15.02 -0.64
N ALA A 50 5.80 -14.41 0.54
CA ALA A 50 6.97 -14.64 1.38
C ALA A 50 7.10 -16.12 1.80
N TYR A 51 6.00 -16.73 2.23
CA TYR A 51 5.95 -18.14 2.58
C TYR A 51 6.35 -19.05 1.40
N LYS A 52 5.74 -18.85 0.21
CA LYS A 52 6.02 -19.69 -0.97
C LYS A 52 7.41 -19.46 -1.54
N GLN A 53 7.92 -18.23 -1.50
CA GLN A 53 9.29 -17.93 -1.90
C GLN A 53 10.28 -18.61 -0.98
N LEU A 54 10.10 -18.53 0.35
CA LEU A 54 10.98 -19.22 1.31
C LEU A 54 11.02 -20.73 1.06
N TRP A 55 9.87 -21.36 0.80
CA TRP A 55 9.80 -22.79 0.47
C TRP A 55 10.63 -23.12 -0.79
N ARG A 56 10.63 -22.26 -1.81
CA ARG A 56 11.41 -22.46 -3.04
C ARG A 56 12.86 -21.99 -2.95
N GLY A 57 13.35 -21.59 -1.77
CA GLY A 57 14.68 -20.98 -1.61
C GLY A 57 14.82 -19.58 -2.21
N GLY A 58 13.69 -18.93 -2.51
CA GLY A 58 13.62 -17.58 -3.05
C GLY A 58 13.42 -16.50 -1.97
N GLN A 59 13.41 -15.25 -2.41
CA GLN A 59 13.25 -14.07 -1.55
C GLN A 59 12.11 -13.16 -2.04
N VAL A 60 11.51 -12.44 -1.09
CA VAL A 60 10.61 -11.30 -1.33
C VAL A 60 11.23 -10.05 -0.72
N LEU A 61 11.47 -9.03 -1.53
CA LEU A 61 11.99 -7.73 -1.10
C LEU A 61 10.85 -6.70 -1.13
N ALA A 62 10.67 -5.97 -0.03
CA ALA A 62 9.75 -4.84 0.02
C ALA A 62 10.53 -3.53 -0.22
N VAL A 63 10.07 -2.70 -1.16
CA VAL A 63 10.72 -1.42 -1.51
C VAL A 63 9.80 -0.23 -1.28
N PRO A 64 10.34 0.97 -1.01
CA PRO A 64 9.52 2.17 -0.90
C PRO A 64 8.70 2.40 -2.18
N PRO A 65 7.37 2.63 -2.09
CA PRO A 65 6.51 2.87 -3.26
C PRO A 65 6.69 4.28 -3.85
N ALA A 66 7.41 5.17 -3.16
CA ALA A 66 7.49 6.57 -3.57
C ALA A 66 8.20 6.71 -4.92
N TYR A 67 7.56 7.42 -5.84
CA TYR A 67 8.10 7.80 -7.16
C TYR A 67 8.46 6.63 -8.09
N THR A 68 8.06 5.40 -7.78
CA THR A 68 8.30 4.21 -8.61
C THR A 68 7.60 4.29 -9.96
N SER A 69 6.43 4.93 -10.01
CA SER A 69 5.60 5.12 -11.22
C SER A 69 5.75 6.50 -11.87
N GLN A 70 6.37 7.46 -11.18
CA GLN A 70 6.49 8.86 -11.63
C GLN A 70 7.87 9.20 -12.19
N ARG A 71 8.87 8.36 -11.90
CA ARG A 71 10.23 8.52 -12.42
C ARG A 71 10.32 7.94 -13.82
N CYS A 72 10.74 8.76 -14.78
CA CYS A 72 10.99 8.30 -16.14
C CYS A 72 12.07 7.21 -16.16
N ALA A 73 11.74 6.05 -16.73
CA ALA A 73 12.66 4.92 -16.83
C ALA A 73 13.88 5.22 -17.73
N TYR A 74 13.74 6.13 -18.69
CA TYR A 74 14.81 6.49 -19.62
C TYR A 74 15.80 7.51 -19.02
N CYS A 75 15.31 8.64 -18.52
CA CYS A 75 16.16 9.74 -18.07
C CYS A 75 16.22 9.94 -16.55
N GLY A 76 15.45 9.20 -15.77
CA GLY A 76 15.41 9.32 -14.32
C GLY A 76 14.76 10.60 -13.78
N HIS A 77 14.21 11.45 -14.65
CA HIS A 77 13.48 12.65 -14.25
C HIS A 77 12.19 12.28 -13.52
N THR A 78 11.90 12.97 -12.43
CA THR A 78 10.61 12.92 -11.71
C THR A 78 10.06 14.34 -11.72
N ALA A 79 8.86 14.51 -12.26
CA ALA A 79 8.21 15.82 -12.30
C ALA A 79 7.96 16.34 -10.87
N LYS A 80 7.99 17.67 -10.70
CA LYS A 80 7.94 18.35 -9.39
C LYS A 80 6.53 18.81 -8.96
N GLU A 81 5.48 18.31 -9.60
CA GLU A 81 4.10 18.83 -9.50
C GLU A 81 3.70 19.30 -8.10
#